data_AF-A0AAE7KLW5-F1
#
_entry.id   AF-A0AAE7KLW5-F1
#
_cell.length_a   1.000
_cell.length_b   1.000
_cell.length_c   1.000
_cell.angle_alpha   90.00
_cell.angle_beta   90.00
_cell.angle_gamma   90.00
#
_symmetry.space_group_name_H-M   'P 1'
#
loop_
_entity.id
_entity.type
_entity.pdbx_description
1 polymer ?
#
loop_
_entity_poly.entity_id
_entity_poly.type
_entity_poly.pdbx_seq_one_letter_code
_entity_poly.pdbx_strand_id
1 'polypeptide(L)'
;MIKKIINLIKKKNIVSNSYSIYTLYKGSDFLIKKLFEELSELLICFNKYNISKNCFNRYFLIKEICDIFYHLFLFIIYNNFSFLEIEKEFLRRSGISGKKEKNFR
;
A
#
# COMPACT_ATOMS: atom_id res chain seq x y z
N MET A 1 3.22 14.10 4.22
CA MET A 1 3.36 12.67 4.62
C MET A 1 3.74 11.76 3.44
N ILE A 2 2.94 11.70 2.37
CA ILE A 2 3.15 10.83 1.20
C ILE A 2 4.52 11.05 0.51
N LYS A 3 4.93 12.30 0.26
CA LYS A 3 6.27 12.62 -0.28
C LYS A 3 7.42 12.02 0.56
N LYS A 4 7.27 11.98 1.88
CA LYS A 4 8.27 11.41 2.80
C LYS A 4 8.34 9.90 2.65
N ILE A 5 7.21 9.21 2.50
CA ILE A 5 7.15 7.76 2.28
C ILE A 5 7.72 7.40 0.90
N ILE A 6 7.35 8.14 -0.15
CA ILE A 6 7.92 7.97 -1.50
C ILE A 6 9.44 8.10 -1.46
N ASN A 7 9.98 9.10 -0.75
CA ASN A 7 11.41 9.29 -0.60
C ASN A 7 12.09 8.14 0.15
N LEU A 8 11.43 7.55 1.16
CA LEU A 8 11.95 6.37 1.87
C LEU A 8 11.99 5.14 0.96
N ILE A 9 10.95 4.93 0.15
CA ILE A 9 10.89 3.82 -0.83
C ILE A 9 11.98 4.00 -1.90
N LYS A 10 12.11 5.20 -2.46
CA LYS A 10 13.17 5.51 -3.43
C LYS A 10 14.56 5.31 -2.84
N LYS A 11 14.81 5.76 -1.59
CA LYS A 11 16.08 5.54 -0.90
C LYS A 11 16.36 4.05 -0.67
N LYS A 12 15.37 3.26 -0.25
CA LYS A 12 15.51 1.81 -0.06
C LYS A 12 15.90 1.10 -1.37
N ASN A 13 15.34 1.52 -2.50
CA ASN A 13 15.66 0.99 -3.82
C ASN A 13 17.06 1.38 -4.33
N ILE A 14 17.68 2.45 -3.82
CA ILE A 14 19.04 2.91 -4.23
C ILE A 14 20.13 2.20 -3.41
N VAL A 15 19.90 1.98 -2.11
CA VAL A 15 20.91 1.44 -1.19
C VAL A 15 21.13 -0.06 -1.39
N SER A 16 20.24 -0.72 -2.11
CA SER A 16 20.31 -2.15 -2.28
C SER A 16 20.00 -2.50 -3.72
N ASN A 17 20.81 -3.39 -4.31
CA ASN A 17 20.42 -4.25 -5.43
C ASN A 17 19.22 -5.16 -5.05
N SER A 18 18.28 -4.65 -4.24
CA SER A 18 17.36 -5.43 -3.42
C SER A 18 16.24 -6.05 -4.22
N TYR A 19 15.64 -7.04 -3.59
CA TYR A 19 14.30 -7.57 -3.78
C TYR A 19 13.30 -6.63 -4.49
N SER A 20 13.32 -5.33 -4.23
CA SER A 20 12.49 -4.31 -4.91
C SER A 20 12.77 -4.24 -6.42
N ILE A 21 14.03 -4.22 -6.84
CA ILE A 21 14.44 -4.31 -8.26
C ILE A 21 13.95 -5.64 -8.87
N TYR A 22 14.14 -6.75 -8.15
CA TYR A 22 13.66 -8.07 -8.59
C TYR A 22 12.13 -8.13 -8.75
N THR A 23 11.40 -7.47 -7.85
CA THR A 23 9.93 -7.37 -7.88
C THR A 23 9.48 -6.53 -9.08
N LEU A 24 10.18 -5.44 -9.38
CA LEU A 24 9.92 -4.59 -10.55
C LEU A 24 10.20 -5.36 -11.86
N TYR A 25 11.24 -6.19 -11.91
CA TYR A 25 11.52 -7.04 -13.08
C TYR A 25 10.41 -8.04 -13.40
N LYS A 26 9.61 -8.45 -12.39
CA LYS A 26 8.48 -9.38 -12.58
C LYS A 26 7.19 -8.72 -13.08
N GLY A 27 7.17 -7.39 -13.18
CA GLY A 27 6.06 -6.63 -13.74
C GLY A 27 4.86 -6.40 -12.80
N SER A 28 3.86 -5.69 -13.32
CA SER A 28 2.69 -5.21 -12.56
C SER A 28 1.85 -6.32 -11.93
N ASP A 29 1.69 -7.46 -12.61
CA ASP A 29 0.92 -8.59 -12.09
C ASP A 29 1.54 -9.18 -10.81
N PHE A 30 2.88 -9.23 -10.75
CA PHE A 30 3.57 -9.70 -9.56
C PHE A 30 3.41 -8.73 -8.39
N LEU A 31 3.44 -7.43 -8.66
CA LEU A 31 3.18 -6.39 -7.65
C LEU A 31 1.75 -6.49 -7.09
N ILE A 32 0.76 -6.73 -7.95
CA ILE A 32 -0.63 -6.95 -7.54
C ILE A 32 -0.76 -8.23 -6.70
N LYS A 33 -0.11 -9.34 -7.11
CA LYS A 33 -0.09 -10.58 -6.33
C LYS A 33 0.47 -10.36 -4.92
N LYS A 34 1.55 -9.59 -4.81
CA LYS A 34 2.10 -9.21 -3.50
C LYS A 34 1.13 -8.37 -2.68
N LEU A 35 0.44 -7.40 -3.30
CA LEU A 35 -0.59 -6.65 -2.59
C LEU A 35 -1.71 -7.54 -2.02
N PHE A 36 -2.14 -8.59 -2.75
CA PHE A 36 -3.12 -9.56 -2.26
C PHE A 36 -2.59 -10.45 -1.12
N GLU A 37 -1.32 -10.84 -1.18
CA GLU A 37 -0.63 -11.56 -0.10
C GLU A 37 -0.65 -10.72 1.18
N GLU A 38 -0.19 -9.46 1.13
CA GLU A 38 -0.16 -8.58 2.31
C GLU A 38 -1.57 -8.28 2.86
N LEU A 39 -2.60 -8.19 1.99
CA LEU A 39 -3.99 -8.05 2.43
C LEU A 39 -4.49 -9.28 3.18
N SER A 40 -4.06 -10.47 2.78
CA SER A 40 -4.40 -11.73 3.46
C SER A 40 -3.71 -11.80 4.83
N GLU A 41 -2.44 -11.39 4.91
CA GLU A 41 -1.68 -11.32 6.17
C GLU A 41 -2.27 -10.27 7.13
N LEU A 42 -2.71 -9.12 6.61
CA LEU A 42 -3.41 -8.10 7.37
C LEU A 42 -4.67 -8.66 8.06
N LEU A 43 -5.49 -9.44 7.34
CA LEU A 43 -6.69 -10.05 7.91
C LEU A 43 -6.34 -10.99 9.06
N ILE A 44 -5.33 -11.85 8.87
CA ILE A 44 -4.86 -12.79 9.89
C ILE A 44 -4.35 -12.03 11.13
N CYS A 45 -3.52 -11.00 10.94
CA CYS A 45 -2.99 -10.18 12.01
C CYS A 45 -4.08 -9.40 12.74
N PHE A 46 -5.09 -8.90 12.03
CA PHE A 46 -6.23 -8.21 12.62
C PHE A 46 -7.07 -9.15 13.49
N ASN A 47 -7.33 -10.38 13.02
CA ASN A 47 -8.04 -11.38 13.81
C ASN A 47 -7.28 -11.72 15.10
N LYS A 48 -5.96 -11.91 15.03
CA LYS A 48 -5.11 -12.14 16.22
C LYS A 48 -5.17 -10.95 17.19
N TYR A 49 -5.09 -9.72 16.68
CA TYR A 49 -5.20 -8.51 17.49
C TYR A 49 -6.58 -8.35 18.14
N ASN A 50 -7.66 -8.73 17.45
CA ASN A 50 -9.01 -8.68 18.02
C ASN A 50 -9.22 -9.68 19.15
N ILE A 51 -8.61 -10.87 19.05
CA ILE A 51 -8.62 -11.88 20.13
C ILE A 51 -7.77 -11.39 21.31
N SER A 52 -6.59 -10.82 21.05
CA SER A 52 -5.69 -10.34 22.10
C SER A 52 -5.02 -9.02 21.71
N LYS A 53 -5.49 -7.94 22.33
CA LYS A 53 -5.06 -6.55 22.07
C LYS A 53 -3.75 -6.19 22.77
N ASN A 54 -2.71 -7.02 22.61
CA ASN A 54 -1.39 -6.79 23.18
C ASN A 54 -0.45 -6.05 22.22
N CYS A 55 0.69 -5.56 22.73
CA CYS A 55 1.67 -4.81 21.95
C CYS A 55 2.28 -5.63 20.80
N PHE A 56 2.47 -6.93 20.99
CA PHE A 56 3.03 -7.84 19.99
C PHE A 56 2.10 -7.96 18.77
N ASN A 57 0.83 -8.26 18.97
CA ASN A 57 -0.15 -8.36 17.88
C ASN A 57 -0.38 -7.01 17.19
N ARG A 58 -0.37 -5.92 17.96
CA ARG A 58 -0.44 -4.56 17.39
C ARG A 58 0.75 -4.26 16.48
N TYR A 59 1.95 -4.69 16.86
CA TYR A 59 3.16 -4.50 16.07
C TYR A 59 3.06 -5.21 14.71
N PHE A 60 2.66 -6.48 14.68
CA PHE A 60 2.48 -7.22 13.42
C PHE A 60 1.39 -6.61 12.54
N LEU A 61 0.27 -6.18 13.13
CA LEU A 61 -0.77 -5.49 12.38
C LEU A 61 -0.23 -4.21 11.70
N ILE A 62 0.58 -3.41 12.40
CA ILE A 62 1.20 -2.21 11.82
C ILE A 62 2.19 -2.58 10.72
N LYS A 63 2.96 -3.67 10.90
CA LYS A 63 3.91 -4.16 9.88
C LYS A 63 3.17 -4.49 8.57
N GLU A 64 2.08 -5.25 8.63
CA GLU A 64 1.32 -5.61 7.42
C GLU A 64 0.66 -4.39 6.75
N ILE A 65 0.21 -3.40 7.53
CA ILE A 65 -0.27 -2.12 6.98
C ILE A 65 0.87 -1.40 6.23
N CYS A 66 2.09 -1.42 6.77
CA CYS A 66 3.25 -0.84 6.11
C CYS A 66 3.63 -1.59 4.82
N ASP A 67 3.55 -2.92 4.81
CA ASP A 67 3.86 -3.75 3.64
C ASP A 67 2.82 -3.52 2.51
N ILE A 68 1.53 -3.37 2.84
CA ILE A 68 0.49 -2.94 1.88
C ILE A 68 0.84 -1.59 1.26
N PHE A 69 1.15 -0.58 2.08
CA PHE A 69 1.52 0.75 1.55
C PHE A 69 2.78 0.69 0.70
N TYR A 70 3.77 -0.11 1.10
CA TYR A 70 5.00 -0.30 0.35
C TYR A 70 4.70 -0.86 -1.05
N HIS A 71 3.97 -1.97 -1.14
CA HIS A 71 3.65 -2.62 -2.41
C HIS A 71 2.72 -1.77 -3.29
N LEU A 72 1.75 -1.07 -2.70
CA LEU A 72 0.89 -0.15 -3.43
C LEU A 72 1.67 1.04 -4.01
N PHE A 73 2.57 1.65 -3.25
CA PHE A 73 3.41 2.73 -3.77
C PHE A 73 4.42 2.24 -4.81
N LEU A 74 4.96 1.03 -4.64
CA LEU A 74 5.82 0.41 -5.64
C LEU A 74 5.06 0.17 -6.95
N PHE A 75 3.81 -0.27 -6.89
CA PHE A 75 2.91 -0.39 -8.03
C PHE A 75 2.64 0.95 -8.72
N ILE A 76 2.33 2.01 -7.95
CA ILE A 76 2.11 3.36 -8.49
C ILE A 76 3.35 3.87 -9.22
N ILE A 77 4.53 3.72 -8.61
CA ILE A 77 5.80 4.16 -9.19
C ILE A 77 6.14 3.35 -10.45
N TYR A 78 5.99 2.03 -10.41
CA TYR A 78 6.30 1.16 -11.55
C TYR A 78 5.45 1.48 -12.78
N ASN A 79 4.17 1.78 -12.58
CA ASN A 79 3.24 2.11 -13.66
C ASN A 79 3.22 3.61 -14.01
N ASN A 80 4.13 4.42 -13.44
CA ASN A 80 4.20 5.87 -13.66
C ASN A 80 2.89 6.63 -13.37
N PHE A 81 2.05 6.14 -12.46
CA PHE A 81 0.84 6.87 -12.05
C PHE A 81 1.20 8.13 -11.26
N SER A 82 0.54 9.24 -11.56
CA SER A 82 0.78 10.49 -10.86
C SER A 82 0.09 10.49 -9.50
N PHE A 83 0.86 10.69 -8.43
CA PHE A 83 0.30 10.93 -7.11
C PHE A 83 -0.64 12.15 -7.06
N LEU A 84 -0.43 13.13 -7.94
CA LEU A 84 -1.28 14.31 -8.03
C LEU A 84 -2.65 13.97 -8.65
N GLU A 85 -2.71 13.01 -9.58
CA GLU A 85 -3.99 12.49 -10.10
C GLU A 85 -4.76 11.72 -9.02
N ILE A 86 -4.04 10.89 -8.25
CA ILE A 86 -4.62 10.16 -7.11
C ILE A 86 -5.15 11.14 -6.05
N GLU A 87 -4.38 12.18 -5.73
CA GLU A 87 -4.79 13.24 -4.79
C GLU A 87 -6.02 14.01 -5.28
N LYS A 88 -6.06 14.38 -6.57
CA LYS A 88 -7.24 15.00 -7.19
C LYS A 88 -8.47 14.10 -7.08
N GLU A 89 -8.33 12.80 -7.26
CA GLU A 89 -9.42 11.85 -7.10
C GLU A 89 -9.91 11.77 -5.65
N PHE A 90 -9.00 11.77 -4.66
CA PHE A 90 -9.39 11.86 -3.24
C PHE A 90 -10.12 13.18 -2.92
N LEU A 91 -9.66 14.31 -3.45
CA LEU A 91 -10.31 15.61 -3.28
C LEU A 91 -11.72 15.61 -3.90
N ARG A 92 -11.86 15.08 -5.12
CA ARG A 92 -13.17 14.92 -5.78
C ARG A 92 -14.12 14.09 -4.92
N ARG A 93 -13.66 12.98 -4.33
CA ARG A 93 -14.47 12.13 -3.44
C ARG A 93 -14.84 12.82 -2.13
N SER A 94 -13.97 13.67 -1.58
CA SER A 94 -14.26 14.38 -0.34
C SER A 94 -15.49 15.30 -0.43
N GLY A 95 -15.82 15.78 -1.63
CA GLY A 95 -17.01 16.60 -1.89
C GLY A 95 -18.30 15.81 -2.19
N ILE A 96 -18.27 14.47 -2.19
CA ILE A 96 -19.38 13.62 -2.63
C ILE A 96 -19.70 12.59 -1.55
N SER A 97 -20.99 12.43 -1.19
CA SER A 97 -21.37 11.38 -0.24
C SER A 97 -21.14 9.99 -0.85
N GLY A 98 -20.72 9.01 -0.03
CA GLY A 98 -20.41 7.66 -0.51
C GLY A 98 -21.59 6.97 -1.24
N LYS A 99 -22.84 7.39 -0.97
CA LYS A 99 -24.03 6.90 -1.70
C LYS A 99 -24.09 7.45 -3.12
N LYS A 100 -23.73 8.73 -3.32
CA LYS A 100 -23.60 9.33 -4.66
C LYS A 100 -22.40 8.75 -5.41
N GLU A 101 -21.30 8.46 -4.73
CA GLU A 101 -20.09 7.86 -5.34
C GLU A 101 -20.39 6.50 -5.99
N LYS A 102 -21.19 5.65 -5.33
CA LYS A 102 -21.56 4.32 -5.86
C LYS A 102 -22.35 4.37 -7.16
N ASN A 103 -23.05 5.47 -7.45
CA ASN A 103 -23.80 5.61 -8.70
C ASN A 103 -22.90 5.97 -9.91
N PHE A 104 -21.62 6.28 -9.68
CA PHE A 104 -20.64 6.58 -10.74
C PHE A 104 -19.72 5.39 -11.05
N ARG A 105 -19.91 4.24 -10.41
CA ARG A 105 -19.16 3.00 -10.66
C ARG A 105 -20.01 2.05 -11.48
#